data_AF-K8EUQ6-F1
#
_entry.id   AF-K8EUQ6-F1
#
_cell.length_a   1.000
_cell.length_b   1.000
_cell.length_c   1.000
_cell.angle_alpha   90.00
_cell.angle_beta   90.00
_cell.angle_gamma   90.00
#
_symmetry.space_group_name_H-M   'P 1'
#
loop_
_entity.id
_entity.type
_entity.pdbx_description
1 polymer ?
#
loop_
_entity_poly.entity_id
_entity_poly.type
_entity_poly.pdbx_seq_one_letter_code
_entity_poly.pdbx_strand_id
1 'polypeptide(L)'
;MGFSAGSLIMPETMLISYKDNPFGIRVKKGLGLLKDTVISAHYSKWREHRMLRSGLKKAGVSVGYGIDDDSYLVFEDNQPRYFGTIYIEHNHEIKKMEA
;
A
#
# COMPACT_ATOMS: atom_id res chain seq x y z
N MET A 1 -3.56 15.77 -0.97
CA MET A 1 -4.42 15.05 0.00
C MET A 1 -5.36 14.13 -0.78
N GLY A 2 -5.70 12.96 -0.24
CA GLY A 2 -6.56 11.99 -0.90
C GLY A 2 -7.12 10.99 0.10
N PHE A 3 -8.34 10.53 -0.15
CA PHE A 3 -9.13 9.71 0.75
C PHE A 3 -9.61 8.46 0.00
N SER A 4 -9.62 7.29 0.66
CA SER A 4 -10.06 6.04 0.04
C SER A 4 -9.34 5.80 -1.31
N ALA A 5 -10.04 5.72 -2.44
CA ALA A 5 -9.41 5.62 -3.77
C ALA A 5 -8.37 6.73 -4.05
N GLY A 6 -8.57 7.93 -3.51
CA GLY A 6 -7.64 9.04 -3.63
C GLY A 6 -6.30 8.81 -2.94
N SER A 7 -6.22 7.95 -1.90
CA SER A 7 -4.94 7.55 -1.33
C SER A 7 -4.24 6.49 -2.18
N LEU A 8 -4.98 5.63 -2.87
CA LEU A 8 -4.42 4.54 -3.69
C LEU A 8 -3.65 5.06 -4.92
N ILE A 9 -4.07 6.20 -5.48
CA ILE A 9 -3.42 6.79 -6.66
C ILE A 9 -2.15 7.57 -6.34
N MET A 10 -1.85 7.86 -5.07
CA MET A 10 -0.69 8.70 -4.72
C MET A 10 0.66 8.08 -5.08
N PRO A 11 0.91 6.78 -4.80
CA PRO A 11 2.18 6.18 -5.13
C PRO A 11 2.38 6.04 -6.64
N GLU A 12 3.62 5.80 -7.07
CA GLU A 12 3.94 5.43 -8.46
C GLU A 12 3.19 4.17 -8.89
N THR A 13 3.04 3.24 -7.94
CA THR A 13 2.34 1.98 -8.13
C THR A 13 1.08 1.94 -7.29
N MET A 14 -0.07 1.94 -7.94
CA MET A 14 -1.39 1.81 -7.32
C MET A 14 -1.77 0.32 -7.17
N LEU A 15 -2.17 -0.05 -5.96
CA LEU A 15 -2.73 -1.36 -5.63
C LEU A 15 -4.25 -1.29 -5.57
N ILE A 16 -4.94 -2.12 -6.35
CA ILE A 16 -6.40 -2.23 -6.37
C ILE A 16 -6.79 -3.61 -5.82
N SER A 17 -7.57 -3.62 -4.74
CA SER A 17 -7.99 -4.85 -4.04
C SER A 17 -9.22 -5.49 -4.67
N TYR A 18 -9.62 -6.67 -4.17
CA TYR A 18 -10.85 -7.34 -4.61
C TYR A 18 -12.12 -6.55 -4.30
N LYS A 19 -12.09 -5.67 -3.29
CA LYS A 19 -13.25 -4.87 -2.91
C LYS A 19 -13.60 -3.85 -3.98
N ASP A 20 -12.60 -3.35 -4.68
CA ASP A 20 -12.76 -2.43 -5.81
C ASP A 20 -12.70 -3.13 -7.17
N ASN A 21 -12.19 -4.37 -7.23
CA ASN A 21 -12.09 -5.12 -8.47
C ASN A 21 -12.44 -6.61 -8.28
N PRO A 22 -13.60 -7.08 -8.75
CA PRO A 22 -14.01 -8.48 -8.59
C PRO A 22 -13.08 -9.47 -9.31
N PHE A 23 -12.24 -8.98 -10.24
CA PHE A 23 -11.37 -9.82 -11.08
C PHE A 23 -9.95 -10.07 -10.50
N GLY A 24 -9.65 -9.70 -9.25
CA GLY A 24 -8.30 -9.94 -8.69
C GLY A 24 -7.58 -8.72 -8.17
N ILE A 25 -6.41 -8.94 -7.56
CA ILE A 25 -5.46 -7.87 -7.28
C ILE A 25 -4.92 -7.31 -8.60
N ARG A 26 -5.12 -6.00 -8.81
CA ARG A 26 -4.51 -5.27 -9.93
C ARG A 26 -3.46 -4.30 -9.42
N VAL A 27 -2.38 -4.22 -10.18
CA VAL A 27 -1.31 -3.25 -10.00
C VAL A 27 -1.34 -2.34 -11.22
N LYS A 28 -1.40 -1.03 -11.01
CA LYS A 28 -1.50 -0.01 -12.05
C LYS A 28 -0.56 1.15 -11.75
N LYS A 29 -0.31 2.01 -12.73
CA LYS A 29 0.41 3.27 -12.50
C LYS A 29 -0.48 4.24 -11.73
N GLY A 30 0.07 4.86 -10.70
CA GLY A 30 -0.52 6.01 -10.01
C GLY A 30 0.13 7.32 -10.44
N LEU A 31 0.02 8.34 -9.60
CA LEU A 31 0.52 9.69 -9.86
C LEU A 31 2.03 9.84 -9.62
N GLY A 32 2.65 8.91 -8.89
CA GLY A 32 4.10 8.98 -8.64
C GLY A 32 4.54 10.01 -7.60
N LEU A 33 3.63 10.43 -6.70
CA LEU A 33 3.97 11.34 -5.61
C LEU A 33 4.80 10.63 -4.52
N LEU A 34 4.60 9.32 -4.36
CA LEU A 34 5.36 8.47 -3.45
C LEU A 34 6.01 7.34 -4.25
N LYS A 35 7.30 7.11 -4.02
CA LYS A 35 8.05 6.04 -4.69
C LYS A 35 8.15 4.82 -3.78
N ASP A 36 8.37 3.65 -4.39
CA ASP A 36 8.68 2.41 -3.68
C ASP A 36 7.68 2.08 -2.55
N THR A 37 6.39 2.30 -2.82
CA THR A 37 5.31 2.16 -1.84
C THR A 37 4.02 1.75 -2.53
N VAL A 38 3.19 0.99 -1.81
CA VAL A 38 1.76 0.82 -2.11
C VAL A 38 0.91 1.18 -0.91
N ILE A 39 -0.33 1.58 -1.15
CA ILE A 39 -1.30 1.90 -0.10
C ILE A 39 -2.51 0.98 -0.24
N SER A 40 -3.07 0.54 0.90
CA SER A 40 -4.35 -0.15 1.00
C SER A 40 -5.23 0.63 2.00
N ALA A 41 -6.40 1.07 1.55
CA ALA A 41 -7.35 1.82 2.37
C ALA A 41 -8.38 0.87 3.01
N HIS A 42 -9.08 1.35 4.05
CA HIS A 42 -10.10 0.58 4.77
C HIS A 42 -9.56 -0.74 5.34
N TYR A 43 -8.30 -0.75 5.77
CA TYR A 43 -7.49 -1.96 5.89
C TYR A 43 -8.14 -3.07 6.76
N SER A 44 -8.48 -2.76 8.00
CA SER A 44 -9.12 -3.72 8.92
C SER A 44 -10.54 -4.07 8.49
N LYS A 45 -11.31 -3.06 8.07
CA LYS A 45 -12.71 -3.20 7.63
C LYS A 45 -12.84 -4.14 6.45
N TRP A 46 -11.89 -4.08 5.52
CA TRP A 46 -11.87 -4.90 4.31
C TRP A 46 -11.00 -6.16 4.45
N ARG A 47 -10.35 -6.34 5.61
CA ARG A 47 -9.45 -7.45 5.91
C ARG A 47 -8.31 -7.56 4.88
N GLU A 48 -7.69 -6.44 4.56
CA GLU A 48 -6.76 -6.28 3.44
C GLU A 48 -5.36 -6.88 3.68
N HIS A 49 -5.07 -7.44 4.85
CA HIS A 49 -3.76 -8.02 5.18
C HIS A 49 -3.12 -8.92 4.10
N ARG A 50 -3.86 -9.91 3.57
CA ARG A 50 -3.35 -10.76 2.48
C ARG A 50 -3.20 -9.99 1.17
N MET A 51 -4.05 -8.99 0.94
CA MET A 51 -4.05 -8.19 -0.28
C MET A 51 -2.86 -7.25 -0.31
N LEU A 52 -2.60 -6.54 0.79
CA LEU A 52 -1.43 -5.68 0.93
C LEU A 52 -0.15 -6.49 0.76
N ARG A 53 0.00 -7.62 1.48
CA ARG A 53 1.20 -8.48 1.38
C ARG A 53 1.42 -9.01 -0.04
N SER A 54 0.38 -9.52 -0.70
CA SER A 54 0.49 -10.04 -2.06
C SER A 54 0.71 -8.92 -3.09
N GLY A 55 0.04 -7.79 -2.87
CA GLY A 55 0.09 -6.61 -3.71
C GLY A 55 1.46 -5.95 -3.71
N LEU A 56 2.05 -5.77 -2.53
CA LEU A 56 3.40 -5.26 -2.33
C LEU A 56 4.45 -6.12 -3.06
N LYS A 57 4.35 -7.47 -2.95
CA LYS A 57 5.23 -8.38 -3.69
C LYS A 57 5.05 -8.27 -5.20
N LYS A 58 3.80 -8.23 -5.67
CA LYS A 58 3.47 -8.10 -7.10
C LYS A 58 3.87 -6.75 -7.68
N ALA A 59 3.80 -5.70 -6.88
CA ALA A 59 4.21 -4.34 -7.23
C ALA A 59 5.74 -4.18 -7.26
N GLY A 60 6.50 -5.10 -6.64
CA GLY A 60 7.96 -5.01 -6.57
C GLY A 60 8.43 -3.83 -5.71
N VAL A 61 7.64 -3.43 -4.71
CA VAL A 61 7.99 -2.33 -3.80
C VAL A 61 8.45 -2.86 -2.45
N SER A 62 9.18 -2.04 -1.70
CA SER A 62 9.76 -2.41 -0.41
C SER A 62 8.78 -2.29 0.77
N VAL A 63 7.82 -1.36 0.72
CA VAL A 63 6.89 -1.09 1.83
C VAL A 63 5.46 -0.88 1.38
N GLY A 64 4.53 -1.26 2.25
CA GLY A 64 3.09 -1.14 2.02
C GLY A 64 2.41 -0.62 3.26
N TYR A 65 1.54 0.37 3.09
CA TYR A 65 0.79 0.98 4.18
C TYR A 65 -0.68 0.59 4.11
N GLY A 66 -1.16 -0.10 5.15
CA GLY A 66 -2.57 -0.35 5.42
C GLY A 66 -3.13 0.76 6.29
N ILE A 67 -4.07 1.53 5.78
CA ILE A 67 -4.69 2.67 6.48
C ILE A 67 -6.10 2.26 6.90
N ASP A 68 -6.41 2.31 8.20
CA ASP A 68 -7.76 2.11 8.71
C ASP A 68 -8.67 3.32 8.45
N ASP A 69 -9.98 3.12 8.59
CA ASP A 69 -10.95 4.22 8.63
C ASP A 69 -10.54 5.20 9.75
N ASP A 70 -10.80 6.50 9.56
CA ASP A 70 -10.43 7.59 10.48
C ASP A 70 -8.93 7.69 10.84
N SER A 71 -8.06 7.11 9.99
CA SER A 71 -6.61 7.16 10.14
C SER A 71 -5.95 7.87 8.95
N TYR A 72 -4.79 8.49 9.19
CA TYR A 72 -4.08 9.30 8.20
C TYR A 72 -2.60 8.97 8.16
N LEU A 73 -2.07 8.92 6.94
CA LEU A 73 -0.65 8.84 6.64
C LEU A 73 -0.24 10.15 5.96
N VAL A 74 0.70 10.86 6.57
CA VAL A 74 1.24 12.12 6.06
C VAL A 74 2.72 11.91 5.76
N PHE A 75 3.20 12.40 4.62
CA PHE A 75 4.62 12.40 4.30
C PHE A 75 5.14 13.85 4.38
N GLU A 76 6.08 14.10 5.29
CA GLU A 76 6.80 15.36 5.44
C GLU A 76 8.27 15.08 5.11
N ASP A 77 8.83 15.74 4.10
CA ASP A 77 10.20 15.48 3.61
C ASP A 77 10.51 13.99 3.34
N ASN A 78 9.54 13.29 2.73
CA ASN A 78 9.55 11.84 2.49
C ASN A 78 9.56 10.96 3.75
N GLN A 79 9.41 11.53 4.93
CA GLN A 79 9.27 10.78 6.18
C GLN A 79 7.79 10.56 6.51
N PRO A 80 7.36 9.32 6.78
CA PRO A 80 5.98 9.03 7.11
C PRO A 80 5.67 9.41 8.56
N ARG A 81 4.53 10.08 8.75
CA ARG A 81 3.92 10.39 10.04
C ARG A 81 2.49 9.85 10.05
N TYR A 82 2.11 9.26 11.17
CA TYR A 82 0.88 8.48 11.29
C TYR A 82 -0.07 9.11 12.32
N PHE A 83 -1.36 9.09 12.02
CA PHE A 83 -2.42 9.46 12.93
C PHE A 83 -3.50 8.37 12.90
N GLY A 84 -3.89 7.84 14.06
CA GLY A 84 -4.74 6.66 14.13
C GLY A 84 -3.95 5.36 13.90
N THR A 85 -4.60 4.37 13.29
CA THR A 85 -4.04 3.01 13.13
C THR A 85 -3.52 2.81 11.71
N ILE A 86 -2.21 2.58 11.60
CA ILE A 86 -1.53 2.27 10.34
C ILE A 86 -0.79 0.95 10.49
N TYR A 87 -0.98 0.06 9.51
CA TYR A 87 -0.26 -1.20 9.40
C TYR A 87 0.85 -1.05 8.38
N ILE A 88 2.05 -1.49 8.73
CA ILE A 88 3.21 -1.41 7.86
C ILE A 88 3.64 -2.84 7.52
N GLU A 89 3.65 -3.16 6.23
CA GLU A 89 4.16 -4.42 5.71
C GLU A 89 5.44 -4.14 4.94
N HIS A 90 6.50 -4.91 5.21
CA HIS A 90 7.76 -4.82 4.49
C HIS A 90 7.92 -6.02 3.56
N ASN A 91 8.46 -5.78 2.37
CA ASN A 91 8.88 -6.85 1.49
C ASN A 91 10.16 -7.46 2.03
N HIS A 92 10.06 -8.63 2.63
CA HIS A 92 11.24 -9.44 2.93
C HIS A 92 11.73 -10.05 1.62
N GLU A 93 12.69 -9.41 0.97
CA GLU A 93 13.47 -10.07 -0.07
C GLU A 93 14.14 -11.31 0.55
N ILE A 94 13.81 -12.51 0.06
CA ILE A 94 14.64 -13.67 0.31
C ILE A 94 15.91 -13.44 -0.51
N LYS A 95 16.98 -12.93 0.13
CA LYS A 95 18.31 -13.00 -0.46
C LYS A 95 18.60 -14.49 -0.69
N LYS A 96 18.68 -14.92 -1.95
CA LYS A 96 19.38 -16.16 -2.27
C LYS A 96 20.81 -15.97 -1.79
N MET A 97 21.20 -16.70 -0.75
CA MET A 97 22.62 -16.91 -0.48
C MET A 97 23.06 -17.96 -1.49
N GLU A 98 23.83 -17.55 -2.50
CA GLU A 98 24.61 -18.48 -3.31
C GLU A 98 25.79 -18.92 -2.45
N ALA A 99 25.91 -20.24 -2.25
CA ALA A 99 27.02 -20.89 -1.58
C ALA A 99 28.21 -21.04 -2.53
#